data_AF-A0A8X6RDA7-F1
#
_entry.id   AF-A0A8X6RDA7-F1
#
_cell.length_a   1.000
_cell.length_b   1.000
_cell.length_c   1.000
_cell.angle_alpha   90.00
_cell.angle_beta   90.00
_cell.angle_gamma   90.00
#
_symmetry.space_group_name_H-M   'P 1'
#
loop_
_entity.id
_entity.type
_entity.pdbx_description
1 polymer ?
#
loop_
_entity_poly.entity_id
_entity_poly.type
_entity_poly.pdbx_seq_one_letter_code
_entity_poly.pdbx_strand_id
1 'polypeptide(L)'
;MIGKLVEGRTVTSVAAECGINKSVVSRAWKAFQTKGTAVRNVGGGRPRTTTEGDDRYIIMQAKRGRRRSASVIAQQFSTETG
;
A
#
# COMPACT_ATOMS: atom_id res chain seq x y z
N MET A 1 -13.25 -17.80 14.14
CA MET A 1 -11.79 -17.71 14.37
C MET A 1 -11.44 -16.64 15.40
N ILE A 2 -11.69 -15.35 15.11
CA ILE A 2 -11.32 -14.23 16.01
C ILE A 2 -12.02 -14.30 17.37
N GLY A 3 -13.32 -14.61 17.44
CA GLY A 3 -14.05 -14.73 18.71
C GLY A 3 -13.39 -15.70 19.70
N LYS A 4 -12.91 -16.86 19.22
CA LYS A 4 -12.19 -17.85 20.05
C LYS A 4 -10.87 -17.31 20.60
N LEU A 5 -10.18 -16.47 19.84
CA LEU A 5 -8.94 -15.83 20.29
C LEU A 5 -9.22 -14.73 21.32
N VAL A 6 -10.36 -14.04 21.22
CA VAL A 6 -10.83 -13.09 22.24
C VAL A 6 -11.18 -13.82 23.55
N GLU A 7 -11.75 -15.02 23.47
CA GLU A 7 -12.02 -15.92 24.61
C GLU A 7 -10.74 -16.55 25.22
N GLY A 8 -9.55 -16.18 24.76
CA GLY A 8 -8.27 -16.64 25.33
C GLY A 8 -7.75 -17.97 24.77
N ARG A 9 -8.35 -18.52 23.72
CA ARG A 9 -7.84 -19.75 23.08
C ARG A 9 -6.51 -19.49 22.37
N THR A 10 -5.67 -20.51 22.31
CA THR A 10 -4.35 -20.39 21.66
C THR A 10 -4.47 -20.42 20.13
N VAL A 11 -3.58 -19.67 19.46
CA VAL A 11 -3.48 -19.64 17.99
C VAL A 11 -3.29 -21.04 17.39
N THR A 12 -2.56 -21.92 18.06
CA THR A 12 -2.33 -23.30 17.61
C THR A 12 -3.61 -24.13 17.64
N SER A 13 -4.40 -24.04 18.71
CA SER A 13 -5.69 -24.74 18.82
C SER A 13 -6.66 -24.26 17.74
N VAL A 14 -6.75 -22.95 17.54
CA VAL A 14 -7.64 -22.36 16.54
C VAL A 14 -7.18 -22.69 15.12
N ALA A 15 -5.87 -22.74 14.86
CA ALA A 15 -5.32 -23.13 13.57
C ALA A 15 -5.62 -24.59 13.21
N ALA A 16 -5.45 -25.51 14.16
CA ALA A 16 -5.76 -26.93 13.99
C ALA A 16 -7.25 -27.16 13.73
N GLU A 17 -8.12 -26.49 14.49
CA GLU A 17 -9.57 -26.61 14.33
C GLU A 17 -10.06 -26.03 12.99
N CYS A 18 -9.46 -24.92 12.53
CA CYS A 18 -9.81 -24.33 11.25
C CYS A 18 -9.13 -25.02 10.05
N GLY A 19 -8.17 -25.92 10.27
CA GLY A 19 -7.39 -26.54 9.19
C GLY A 19 -6.51 -25.56 8.40
N ILE A 20 -6.12 -24.43 9.00
CA ILE A 20 -5.37 -23.35 8.34
C ILE A 20 -4.01 -23.19 9.00
N ASN A 21 -3.00 -22.79 8.23
CA ASN A 21 -1.67 -22.51 8.75
C ASN A 21 -1.69 -21.47 9.90
N LYS A 22 -0.94 -21.77 10.98
CA LYS A 22 -0.80 -20.91 12.17
C LYS A 22 -0.43 -19.46 11.84
N SER A 23 0.36 -19.23 10.80
CA SER A 23 0.77 -17.88 10.37
C SER A 23 -0.40 -17.02 9.87
N VAL A 24 -1.43 -17.64 9.27
CA VAL A 24 -2.62 -16.93 8.81
C VAL A 24 -3.45 -16.48 10.00
N VAL A 25 -3.67 -17.38 10.96
CA VAL A 25 -4.38 -17.09 12.21
C VAL A 25 -3.66 -16.00 13.01
N SER A 26 -2.32 -16.09 13.12
CA SER A 26 -1.52 -15.09 13.82
C SER A 26 -1.59 -13.71 13.14
N ARG A 27 -1.52 -13.65 11.81
CA ARG A 27 -1.66 -12.39 11.06
C ARG A 27 -3.05 -11.79 11.20
N ALA A 28 -4.10 -12.60 11.13
CA ALA A 28 -5.47 -12.17 11.32
C ALA A 28 -5.71 -11.63 12.74
N TRP A 29 -5.14 -12.28 13.76
CA TRP A 29 -5.21 -11.82 15.15
C TRP A 29 -4.53 -10.47 15.33
N LYS A 30 -3.29 -10.32 14.84
CA LYS A 30 -2.57 -9.04 14.89
C LYS A 30 -3.34 -7.93 14.16
N ALA A 31 -3.88 -8.21 12.97
CA ALA A 31 -4.68 -7.24 12.23
C ALA A 31 -5.92 -6.80 13.02
N PHE A 32 -6.61 -7.74 13.66
CA PHE A 32 -7.75 -7.45 14.54
C PHE A 32 -7.35 -6.59 15.74
N GLN A 33 -6.24 -6.90 16.41
CA GLN A 33 -5.74 -6.09 17.53
C GLN A 33 -5.35 -4.67 17.10
N THR A 34 -4.78 -4.50 15.91
CA THR A 34 -4.34 -3.20 15.40
C THR A 34 -5.50 -2.36 14.86
N LYS A 35 -6.45 -2.96 14.14
CA LYS A 35 -7.47 -2.24 13.34
C LYS A 35 -8.91 -2.49 13.80
N GLY A 36 -9.13 -3.35 14.79
CA GLY A 36 -10.47 -3.83 15.17
C GLY A 36 -11.11 -4.77 14.14
N THR A 37 -10.40 -5.10 13.06
CA THR A 37 -10.90 -5.97 11.98
C THR A 37 -9.80 -6.86 11.42
N ALA A 38 -10.17 -8.09 11.09
CA ALA A 38 -9.32 -9.05 10.38
C ALA A 38 -9.65 -9.13 8.88
N VAL A 39 -10.45 -8.19 8.36
CA VAL A 39 -10.78 -8.14 6.93
C VAL A 39 -9.54 -7.83 6.11
N ARG A 40 -9.43 -8.46 4.93
CA ARG A 40 -8.37 -8.19 3.98
C ARG A 40 -8.39 -6.72 3.58
N ASN A 41 -7.31 -6.00 3.88
CA ASN A 41 -7.11 -4.67 3.32
C ASN A 41 -6.87 -4.84 1.81
N VAL A 42 -7.73 -4.24 0.99
CA VAL A 42 -7.36 -3.95 -0.39
C VAL A 42 -6.30 -2.86 -0.33
N GLY A 43 -5.09 -3.16 -0.80
CA GLY A 43 -4.01 -2.19 -0.80
C GLY A 43 -4.43 -1.00 -1.66
N GLY A 44 -4.55 0.17 -1.05
CA GLY A 44 -4.53 1.42 -1.79
C GLY A 44 -3.13 1.65 -2.33
N GLY A 45 -3.02 2.20 -3.54
CA GLY A 45 -1.75 2.70 -4.04
C GLY A 45 -1.27 3.91 -3.25
N ARG A 46 -0.04 4.35 -3.50
CA ARG A 46 0.44 5.65 -3.01
C ARG A 46 -0.48 6.75 -3.57
N PRO A 47 -0.93 7.72 -2.75
CA PRO A 47 -1.63 8.89 -3.25
C PRO A 47 -0.84 9.53 -4.39
N ARG A 48 -1.51 9.85 -5.50
CA ARG A 48 -0.84 10.51 -6.64
C ARG A 48 -0.42 11.92 -6.22
N THR A 49 0.86 12.22 -6.40
CA THR A 49 1.39 13.57 -6.19
C THR A 49 1.26 14.42 -7.47
N THR A 50 1.33 13.78 -8.64
CA THR A 50 1.19 14.43 -9.95
C THR A 50 -0.22 14.27 -10.50
N THR A 51 -0.67 15.29 -11.23
CA THR A 51 -1.89 15.26 -12.03
C THR A 51 -1.61 14.66 -13.41
N GLU A 52 -2.68 14.31 -14.15
CA GLU A 52 -2.53 13.87 -15.55
C GLU A 52 -1.98 14.97 -16.47
N GLY A 53 -2.15 16.25 -16.11
CA GLY A 53 -1.53 17.38 -16.81
C GLY A 53 -0.01 17.38 -16.62
N ASP A 54 0.43 17.22 -15.38
CA ASP A 54 1.85 17.17 -15.01
C ASP A 54 2.54 15.99 -15.69
N ASP A 55 1.91 14.81 -15.66
CA ASP A 55 2.43 13.59 -16.29
C ASP A 55 2.60 13.80 -17.81
N ARG A 56 1.63 14.44 -18.48
CA ARG A 56 1.73 14.78 -19.91
C ARG A 56 2.86 15.75 -20.20
N TYR A 57 3.05 16.78 -19.37
CA TYR A 57 4.16 17.71 -19.50
C TYR A 57 5.51 16.99 -19.36
N ILE A 58 5.68 16.23 -18.29
CA ILE A 58 6.93 15.50 -17.99
C ILE A 58 7.29 14.55 -19.14
N ILE A 59 6.31 13.78 -19.64
CA ILE A 59 6.52 12.86 -20.77
C ILE A 59 6.94 13.64 -22.04
N MET A 60 6.28 14.77 -22.31
CA MET A 60 6.62 15.60 -23.47
C MET A 60 8.05 16.14 -23.38
N GLN A 61 8.45 16.67 -22.23
CA GLN A 61 9.81 17.19 -22.01
C GLN A 61 10.87 16.09 -22.10
N ALA A 62 10.60 14.92 -21.53
CA ALA A 62 11.49 13.77 -21.61
C ALA A 62 11.66 13.27 -23.06
N LYS A 63 10.57 13.27 -23.85
CA LYS A 63 10.63 12.91 -25.28
C LYS A 63 11.44 13.92 -26.11
N ARG A 64 11.29 15.22 -25.84
CA ARG A 64 12.03 16.29 -26.53
C ARG A 64 13.52 16.26 -26.21
N GLY A 65 13.89 15.92 -24.97
CA GLY A 65 15.27 15.95 -24.49
C GLY A 65 15.76 14.62 -23.95
N ARG A 66 16.07 13.64 -24.81
CA ARG A 66 16.50 12.29 -24.41
C ARG A 66 17.71 12.24 -23.45
N ARG A 67 18.57 13.26 -23.45
CA ARG A 67 19.75 13.36 -22.56
C ARG A 67 19.51 14.20 -21.30
N ARG A 68 18.33 14.83 -21.15
CA ARG A 68 18.03 15.70 -20.02
C ARG A 68 17.71 14.84 -18.79
N SER A 69 18.22 15.25 -17.64
CA SER A 69 17.92 14.59 -16.38
C SER A 69 16.51 14.93 -15.89
N ALA A 70 15.94 14.05 -15.05
CA ALA A 70 14.67 14.30 -14.39
C ALA A 70 14.70 15.57 -13.52
N SER A 71 15.84 15.89 -12.90
CA SER A 71 16.01 17.11 -12.09
C SER A 71 15.86 18.39 -12.93
N VAL A 72 16.42 18.41 -14.14
CA VAL A 72 16.30 19.55 -15.06
C VAL A 72 14.85 19.73 -15.52
N ILE A 73 14.15 18.63 -15.78
CA ILE A 73 12.72 18.66 -16.15
C ILE A 73 11.87 19.14 -14.97
N ALA A 74 12.16 18.68 -13.76
CA ALA A 74 11.46 19.11 -12.55
C ALA A 74 11.68 20.60 -12.25
N GLN A 75 12.91 21.11 -12.44
CA GLN A 75 13.20 22.53 -12.25
C GLN A 75 12.39 23.40 -13.24
N GLN A 76 12.31 23.00 -14.51
CA GLN A 76 11.49 23.71 -15.49
C GLN A 76 10.00 23.66 -15.16
N PHE A 77 9.51 22.49 -14.74
CA PHE A 77 8.12 22.34 -14.30
C PHE A 77 7.79 23.29 -13.15
N SER A 78 8.67 23.42 -12.16
CA SER A 78 8.51 24.38 -11.06
C SER A 78 8.55 25.84 -11.51
N THR A 79 9.37 26.19 -12.51
CA THR A 79 9.43 27.58 -13.01
C THR A 79 8.25 27.97 -13.89
N GLU A 80 7.62 27.02 -14.59
CA GLU A 80 6.46 27.27 -15.46
C GLU A 80 5.13 27.25 -14.70
N THR A 81 5.10 26.63 -13.50
CA THR A 81 3.91 26.47 -12.66
C THR A 81 3.93 27.38 -11.42
N GLY A 82 5.03 28.12 -11.18
CA GLY A 82 5.13 29.14 -10.13
C GLY A 82 4.44 30.44 -10.52
#